data_AF-A0A378BVE1-F1
#
_entry.id   AF-A0A378BVE1-F1
#
_cell.length_a   1.000
_cell.length_b   1.000
_cell.length_c   1.000
_cell.angle_alpha   90.00
_cell.angle_beta   90.00
_cell.angle_gamma   90.00
#
_symmetry.space_group_name_H-M   'P 1'
#
loop_
_entity.id
_entity.type
_entity.pdbx_description
1 polymer ?
#
loop_
_entity_poly.entity_id
_entity_poly.type
_entity_poly.pdbx_seq_one_letter_code
_entity_poly.pdbx_strand_id
1 'polypeptide(L)'
;MIPDVSQALAWLEKHPQALQGIQRGLERETLRVNADGTLATTGHPPALGSALTHKWITTDFAEALLEFITPVDGDIEHMLTFMRDVHRYTARQLGDERMWPLSMPCYIAPGQDIELAQYGTSNVGRLKTLYREGLKNRYGALMQTISGVHYNFSLPMAFWQAKCGVEDAESGKEAISAGYFRSIRNYYRFGWVIPYLFGASPAICSSFLQGKRQRCPLRKRATACITCRMPPRCASATLVIPISRKAISELRLTICTSMWQD
;
A
#
# COMPACT_ATOMS: atom_id res chain seq x y z
N MET A 1 -24.81 13.44 -7.41
CA MET A 1 -24.10 12.13 -7.47
C MET A 1 -23.84 11.55 -6.08
N ILE A 2 -23.51 12.38 -5.08
CA ILE A 2 -23.47 11.94 -3.67
C ILE A 2 -24.90 11.62 -3.20
N PRO A 3 -25.14 10.47 -2.56
CA PRO A 3 -26.46 10.13 -2.04
C PRO A 3 -26.81 11.01 -0.86
N ASP A 4 -28.11 11.21 -0.61
CA ASP A 4 -28.56 11.81 0.64
C ASP A 4 -28.17 10.92 1.82
N VAL A 5 -27.47 11.50 2.79
CA VAL A 5 -27.03 10.85 4.03
C VAL A 5 -27.56 11.56 5.27
N SER A 6 -28.51 12.49 5.11
CA SER A 6 -29.02 13.35 6.19
C SER A 6 -29.55 12.54 7.38
N GLN A 7 -30.28 11.45 7.15
CA GLN A 7 -30.74 10.56 8.23
C GLN A 7 -29.60 9.88 8.98
N ALA A 8 -28.53 9.46 8.28
CA ALA A 8 -27.39 8.81 8.90
C ALA A 8 -26.53 9.81 9.69
N LEU A 9 -26.39 11.04 9.18
CA LEU A 9 -25.72 12.13 9.88
C LEU A 9 -26.50 12.56 11.12
N ALA A 10 -27.81 12.76 11.03
CA ALA A 10 -28.65 13.08 12.18
C ALA A 10 -28.63 11.98 13.25
N TRP A 11 -28.52 10.71 12.84
CA TRP A 11 -28.29 9.61 13.79
C TRP A 11 -26.91 9.73 14.45
N LEU A 12 -25.86 10.01 13.69
CA LEU A 12 -24.50 10.13 14.21
C LEU A 12 -24.36 11.32 15.18
N GLU A 13 -24.96 12.46 14.87
CA GLU A 13 -24.99 13.65 15.74
C GLU A 13 -25.63 13.36 17.11
N LYS A 14 -26.63 12.47 17.14
CA LYS A 14 -27.27 12.00 18.38
C LYS A 14 -26.46 10.94 19.14
N HIS A 15 -25.47 10.32 18.51
CA HIS A 15 -24.63 9.27 19.08
C HIS A 15 -23.14 9.59 18.90
N PRO A 16 -22.63 10.73 19.42
CA PRO A 16 -21.26 11.17 19.15
C PRO A 16 -20.20 10.18 19.66
N GLN A 17 -20.50 9.45 20.73
CA GLN A 17 -19.60 8.43 21.31
C GLN A 17 -19.45 7.19 20.41
N ALA A 18 -20.31 7.01 19.40
CA ALA A 18 -20.24 5.88 18.49
C ALA A 18 -18.95 5.84 17.67
N LEU A 19 -18.23 6.96 17.53
CA LEU A 19 -16.96 7.02 16.81
C LEU A 19 -15.74 7.14 17.73
N GLN A 20 -15.93 7.20 19.05
CA GLN A 20 -14.80 7.25 19.98
C GLN A 20 -14.11 5.87 20.00
N GLY A 21 -12.78 5.87 19.81
CA GLY A 21 -11.99 4.64 19.80
C GLY A 21 -11.84 4.00 18.42
N ILE A 22 -11.97 4.76 17.33
CA ILE A 22 -11.49 4.32 16.01
C ILE A 22 -10.05 3.85 16.11
N GLN A 23 -9.76 2.66 15.57
CA GLN A 23 -8.40 2.14 15.47
C GLN A 23 -7.87 2.21 14.04
N ARG A 24 -6.55 2.34 13.92
CA ARG A 24 -5.83 2.56 12.67
C ARG A 24 -4.53 1.78 12.64
N GLY A 25 -4.03 1.53 11.44
CA GLY A 25 -2.66 1.06 11.23
C GLY A 25 -2.14 1.57 9.89
N LEU A 26 -0.83 1.70 9.78
CA LEU A 26 -0.16 2.13 8.55
C LEU A 26 0.88 1.11 8.12
N GLU A 27 0.84 0.78 6.83
CA GLU A 27 1.94 0.11 6.13
C GLU A 27 2.52 1.11 5.13
N ARG A 28 3.85 1.24 5.07
CA ARG A 28 4.52 2.12 4.11
C ARG A 28 5.71 1.41 3.48
N GLU A 29 5.70 1.35 2.16
CA GLU A 29 6.75 0.72 1.37
C GLU A 29 7.77 1.74 0.87
N THR A 30 9.03 1.32 0.74
CA THR A 30 10.12 2.13 0.19
C THR A 30 11.27 1.30 -0.35
N LEU A 31 11.74 1.64 -1.55
CA LEU A 31 12.97 1.06 -2.06
C LEU A 31 14.18 1.62 -1.32
N ARG A 32 15.16 0.76 -1.02
CA ARG A 32 16.53 1.15 -0.71
C ARG A 32 17.26 1.48 -2.00
N VAL A 33 17.90 2.63 -2.04
CA VAL A 33 18.61 3.14 -3.22
C VAL A 33 19.96 3.72 -2.83
N ASN A 34 20.89 3.69 -3.78
CA ASN A 34 22.19 4.35 -3.66
C ASN A 34 22.05 5.88 -3.78
N ALA A 35 23.14 6.60 -3.53
CA ALA A 35 23.17 8.06 -3.63
C ALA A 35 22.85 8.59 -5.04
N ASP A 36 23.13 7.81 -6.07
CA ASP A 36 22.82 8.13 -7.48
C ASP A 36 21.38 7.79 -7.89
N GLY A 37 20.57 7.22 -6.98
CA GLY A 37 19.19 6.84 -7.22
C GLY A 37 19.03 5.49 -7.93
N THR A 38 20.08 4.68 -8.06
CA THR A 38 19.97 3.28 -8.49
C THR A 38 19.50 2.38 -7.35
N LEU A 39 18.83 1.27 -7.69
CA LEU A 39 18.35 0.30 -6.71
C LEU A 39 19.54 -0.33 -5.96
N ALA A 40 19.46 -0.38 -4.63
CA ALA A 40 20.47 -1.05 -3.81
C ALA A 40 20.46 -2.57 -4.07
N THR A 41 21.64 -3.19 -4.08
CA THR A 41 21.83 -4.64 -4.30
C THR A 41 22.38 -5.36 -3.08
N THR A 42 22.49 -4.67 -1.94
CA THR A 42 22.82 -5.31 -0.65
C THR A 42 21.60 -6.05 -0.12
N GLY A 43 21.80 -7.05 0.73
CA GLY A 43 20.71 -7.75 1.42
C GLY A 43 19.98 -6.88 2.45
N HIS A 44 18.93 -7.42 3.05
CA HIS A 44 18.23 -6.77 4.16
C HIS A 44 19.22 -6.45 5.30
N PRO A 45 19.30 -5.20 5.78
CA PRO A 45 20.32 -4.82 6.77
C PRO A 45 20.21 -5.67 8.05
N PRO A 46 21.30 -6.34 8.50
CA PRO A 46 21.24 -7.26 9.65
C PRO A 46 20.73 -6.61 10.94
N ALA A 47 20.96 -5.30 11.12
CA ALA A 47 20.50 -4.53 12.28
C ALA A 47 18.97 -4.36 12.36
N LEU A 48 18.24 -4.66 11.28
CA LEU A 48 16.77 -4.71 11.25
C LEU A 48 16.23 -6.10 11.62
N GLY A 49 17.11 -7.08 11.80
CA GLY A 49 16.76 -8.44 12.19
C GLY A 49 16.17 -9.26 11.05
N SER A 50 15.24 -10.15 11.39
CA SER A 50 14.62 -11.08 10.44
C SER A 50 13.36 -10.48 9.85
N ALA A 51 13.39 -10.13 8.56
CA ALA A 51 12.21 -9.66 7.83
C ALA A 51 11.02 -10.64 7.92
N LEU A 52 11.27 -11.94 8.10
CA LEU A 52 10.21 -12.94 8.22
C LEU A 52 9.35 -12.77 9.48
N THR A 53 9.94 -12.27 10.58
CA THR A 53 9.35 -12.32 11.92
C THR A 53 9.37 -10.99 12.67
N HIS A 54 10.04 -9.97 12.14
CA HIS A 54 10.14 -8.67 12.78
C HIS A 54 8.80 -7.93 12.70
N LYS A 55 8.33 -7.40 13.84
CA LYS A 55 6.96 -6.91 14.01
C LYS A 55 6.63 -5.63 13.23
N TRP A 56 7.64 -4.81 12.95
CA TRP A 56 7.42 -3.42 12.48
C TRP A 56 8.18 -3.07 11.19
N ILE A 57 9.09 -3.93 10.76
CA ILE A 57 10.03 -3.69 9.66
C ILE A 57 10.18 -5.02 8.95
N THR A 58 9.81 -5.07 7.69
CA THR A 58 9.92 -6.27 6.85
C THR A 58 10.28 -5.86 5.43
N THR A 59 10.19 -6.80 4.50
CA THR A 59 10.34 -6.59 3.07
C THR A 59 9.07 -7.02 2.36
N ASP A 60 8.66 -6.27 1.34
CA ASP A 60 7.60 -6.69 0.42
C ASP A 60 8.22 -7.54 -0.70
N PHE A 61 8.03 -7.20 -1.98
CA PHE A 61 8.35 -8.10 -3.09
C PHE A 61 9.86 -8.34 -3.27
N ALA A 62 10.66 -7.28 -3.17
CA ALA A 62 12.10 -7.30 -3.40
C ALA A 62 12.87 -7.19 -2.09
N GLU A 63 14.10 -7.70 -2.05
CA GLU A 63 14.99 -7.60 -0.89
C GLU A 63 15.35 -6.14 -0.55
N ALA A 64 15.34 -5.28 -1.56
CA ALA A 64 15.52 -3.85 -1.43
C ALA A 64 14.22 -3.07 -1.14
N LEU A 65 13.04 -3.71 -1.16
CA LEU A 65 11.75 -3.05 -0.91
C LEU A 65 11.37 -3.22 0.56
N LEU A 66 11.77 -2.25 1.38
CA LEU A 66 11.39 -2.20 2.79
C LEU A 66 9.91 -1.90 2.94
N GLU A 67 9.29 -2.46 3.97
CA GLU A 67 7.93 -2.19 4.41
C GLU A 67 7.92 -1.94 5.91
N PHE A 68 7.35 -0.81 6.32
CA PHE A 68 7.20 -0.43 7.72
C PHE A 68 5.74 -0.56 8.15
N ILE A 69 5.51 -1.20 9.29
CA ILE A 69 4.19 -1.56 9.78
C ILE A 69 4.03 -1.01 11.21
N THR A 70 3.02 -0.19 11.44
CA THR A 70 2.69 0.26 12.80
C THR A 70 1.86 -0.81 13.52
N PRO A 71 1.97 -0.94 14.85
CA PRO A 71 0.92 -1.62 15.60
C PRO A 71 -0.43 -0.90 15.40
N VAL A 72 -1.52 -1.59 15.72
CA VAL A 72 -2.85 -0.98 15.75
C VAL A 72 -2.92 0.08 16.83
N ASP A 73 -3.48 1.25 16.50
CA ASP A 73 -3.47 2.42 17.39
C ASP A 73 -4.75 3.26 17.26
N GLY A 74 -5.19 3.81 18.39
CA GLY A 74 -6.31 4.75 18.46
C GLY A 74 -5.88 6.20 18.26
N ASP A 75 -4.62 6.53 18.51
CA ASP A 75 -4.06 7.88 18.46
C ASP A 75 -3.25 8.13 17.18
N ILE A 76 -3.61 9.20 16.46
CA ILE A 76 -3.01 9.51 15.16
C ILE A 76 -1.57 10.01 15.32
N GLU A 77 -1.30 10.84 16.33
CA GLU A 77 0.02 11.44 16.53
C GLU A 77 1.03 10.39 16.99
N HIS A 78 0.62 9.50 17.89
CA HIS A 78 1.41 8.38 18.36
C HIS A 78 1.72 7.41 17.21
N MET A 79 0.72 7.01 16.41
CA MET A 79 0.93 6.15 15.23
C MET A 79 1.93 6.76 14.23
N LEU A 80 1.80 8.06 13.92
CA LEU A 80 2.71 8.75 13.01
C LEU A 80 4.11 8.95 13.61
N THR A 81 4.20 9.17 14.92
CA THR A 81 5.48 9.24 15.64
C THR A 81 6.19 7.89 15.62
N PHE A 82 5.49 6.81 15.89
CA PHE A 82 5.99 5.45 15.79
C PHE A 82 6.53 5.15 14.39
N MET A 83 5.73 5.45 13.35
CA MET A 83 6.15 5.30 11.96
C MET A 83 7.44 6.09 11.67
N ARG A 84 7.54 7.33 12.18
CA ARG A 84 8.73 8.16 12.03
C ARG A 84 9.94 7.58 12.78
N ASP A 85 9.75 6.97 13.95
CA ASP A 85 10.83 6.36 14.71
C ASP A 85 11.38 5.11 14.02
N VAL A 86 10.51 4.29 13.42
CA VAL A 86 10.91 3.19 12.54
C VAL A 86 11.75 3.69 11.36
N HIS A 87 11.34 4.79 10.72
CA HIS A 87 12.11 5.42 9.65
C HIS A 87 13.48 5.93 10.15
N ARG A 88 13.51 6.63 11.29
CA ARG A 88 14.75 7.17 11.89
C ARG A 88 15.73 6.09 12.29
N TYR A 89 15.24 4.98 12.84
CA TYR A 89 16.07 3.83 13.16
C TYR A 89 16.66 3.23 11.89
N THR A 90 15.79 2.87 10.93
CA THR A 90 16.22 2.24 9.68
C THR A 90 17.21 3.11 8.91
N ALA A 91 16.96 4.42 8.75
CA ALA A 91 17.85 5.32 8.03
C ALA A 91 19.28 5.36 8.60
N ARG A 92 19.45 5.14 9.92
CA ARG A 92 20.77 5.07 10.56
C ARG A 92 21.47 3.72 10.36
N GLN A 93 20.73 2.67 9.97
CA GLN A 93 21.24 1.32 9.72
C GLN A 93 21.52 1.04 8.23
N LEU A 94 21.24 1.99 7.33
CA LEU A 94 21.37 1.83 5.88
C LEU A 94 22.77 2.15 5.32
N GLY A 95 23.71 2.63 6.15
CA GLY A 95 25.01 3.11 5.65
C GLY A 95 24.83 4.29 4.70
N ASP A 96 25.36 4.18 3.48
CA ASP A 96 25.26 5.22 2.44
C ASP A 96 23.97 5.14 1.59
N GLU A 97 23.19 4.07 1.77
CA GLU A 97 21.88 3.91 1.11
C GLU A 97 20.84 4.86 1.71
N ARG A 98 19.78 5.09 0.95
CA ARG A 98 18.64 5.92 1.37
C ARG A 98 17.32 5.31 0.92
N MET A 99 16.24 5.89 1.42
CA MET A 99 14.88 5.50 1.08
C MET A 99 14.38 6.30 -0.13
N TRP A 100 13.86 5.62 -1.14
CA TRP A 100 13.22 6.25 -2.28
C TRP A 100 11.90 6.94 -1.86
N PRO A 101 11.70 8.24 -2.16
CA PRO A 101 10.58 9.00 -1.61
C PRO A 101 9.31 8.98 -2.46
N LEU A 102 9.28 8.25 -3.59
CA LEU A 102 8.17 8.27 -4.56
C LEU A 102 7.58 6.87 -4.77
N SER A 103 6.28 6.80 -5.07
CA SER A 103 5.61 5.53 -5.39
C SER A 103 6.17 4.86 -6.64
N MET A 104 6.38 5.64 -7.72
CA MET A 104 6.97 5.10 -8.94
C MET A 104 8.45 4.83 -8.70
N PRO A 105 8.97 3.66 -9.10
CA PRO A 105 10.32 3.23 -8.75
C PRO A 105 11.39 4.17 -9.30
N CYS A 106 12.56 4.08 -8.66
CA CYS A 106 13.78 4.74 -9.08
C CYS A 106 14.27 4.23 -10.45
N TYR A 107 15.44 4.70 -10.89
CA TYR A 107 16.02 4.14 -12.11
C TYR A 107 16.42 2.68 -11.84
N ILE A 108 15.82 1.77 -12.61
CA ILE A 108 16.17 0.36 -12.67
C ILE A 108 16.61 0.09 -14.10
N ALA A 109 17.86 -0.34 -14.28
CA ALA A 109 18.42 -0.52 -15.60
C ALA A 109 17.70 -1.66 -16.34
N PRO A 110 17.54 -1.59 -17.67
CA PRO A 110 17.02 -2.71 -18.46
C PRO A 110 17.87 -3.97 -18.22
N GLY A 111 17.24 -5.07 -17.82
CA GLY A 111 17.94 -6.33 -17.52
C GLY A 111 18.60 -6.40 -16.13
N GLN A 112 18.50 -5.34 -15.31
CA GLN A 112 18.89 -5.43 -13.89
C GLN A 112 18.02 -6.47 -13.19
N ASP A 113 18.65 -7.48 -12.60
CA ASP A 113 17.94 -8.46 -11.80
C ASP A 113 17.55 -7.82 -10.46
N ILE A 114 16.26 -7.92 -10.14
CA ILE A 114 15.71 -7.45 -8.87
C ILE A 114 15.68 -8.68 -7.96
N GLU A 115 16.53 -8.66 -6.94
CA GLU A 115 16.56 -9.72 -5.94
C GLU A 115 15.21 -9.78 -5.20
N LEU A 116 14.61 -10.96 -5.18
CA LEU A 116 13.38 -11.21 -4.44
C LEU A 116 13.66 -11.18 -2.95
N ALA A 117 12.67 -10.82 -2.14
CA ALA A 117 12.83 -10.84 -0.69
C ALA A 117 13.21 -12.25 -0.18
N GLN A 118 14.25 -12.29 0.66
CA GLN A 118 14.84 -13.49 1.23
C GLN A 118 14.37 -13.68 2.67
N TYR A 119 13.77 -14.84 2.96
CA TYR A 119 13.23 -15.17 4.29
C TYR A 119 13.88 -16.41 4.93
N GLY A 120 15.10 -16.74 4.50
CA GLY A 120 15.86 -17.89 5.00
C GLY A 120 15.33 -19.25 4.49
N THR A 121 15.70 -20.32 5.20
CA THR A 121 15.54 -21.71 4.73
C THR A 121 14.32 -22.44 5.31
N SER A 122 13.57 -21.82 6.22
CA SER A 122 12.33 -22.40 6.76
C SER A 122 11.29 -22.61 5.66
N ASN A 123 10.39 -23.58 5.83
CA ASN A 123 9.34 -23.83 4.83
C ASN A 123 8.48 -22.59 4.57
N VAL A 124 8.12 -21.84 5.62
CA VAL A 124 7.33 -20.60 5.51
C VAL A 124 8.12 -19.52 4.77
N GLY A 125 9.41 -19.36 5.09
CA GLY A 125 10.27 -18.39 4.41
C GLY A 125 10.43 -18.70 2.92
N ARG A 126 10.77 -19.95 2.59
CA ARG A 126 10.90 -20.43 1.21
C ARG A 126 9.59 -20.28 0.43
N LEU A 127 8.45 -20.55 1.06
CA LEU A 127 7.14 -20.35 0.43
C LEU A 127 6.87 -18.88 0.10
N LYS A 128 7.21 -17.95 0.99
CA LYS A 128 7.07 -16.49 0.75
C LYS A 128 7.97 -15.99 -0.38
N THR A 129 9.19 -16.51 -0.50
CA THR A 129 10.09 -16.20 -1.61
C THR A 129 9.60 -16.84 -2.92
N LEU A 130 9.15 -18.10 -2.90
CA LEU A 130 8.57 -18.77 -4.07
C LEU A 130 7.29 -18.08 -4.58
N TYR A 131 6.46 -17.55 -3.69
CA TYR A 131 5.32 -16.74 -4.06
C TYR A 131 5.73 -15.50 -4.89
N ARG A 132 6.80 -14.81 -4.47
CA ARG A 132 7.36 -13.66 -5.20
C ARG A 132 7.97 -14.06 -6.54
N GLU A 133 8.58 -15.24 -6.62
CA GLU A 133 9.03 -15.82 -7.89
C GLU A 133 7.83 -16.04 -8.84
N GLY A 134 6.70 -16.51 -8.32
CA GLY A 134 5.44 -16.60 -9.07
C GLY A 134 4.95 -15.24 -9.59
N LEU A 135 5.02 -14.19 -8.76
CA LEU A 135 4.66 -12.82 -9.16
C LEU A 135 5.62 -12.25 -10.21
N LYS A 136 6.93 -12.47 -10.06
CA LYS A 136 7.97 -12.10 -11.04
C LYS A 136 7.67 -12.70 -12.39
N ASN A 137 7.35 -14.00 -12.44
CA ASN A 137 7.09 -14.72 -13.68
C ASN A 137 5.76 -14.34 -14.35
N ARG A 138 4.72 -14.02 -13.57
CA ARG A 138 3.41 -13.64 -14.11
C ARG A 138 3.34 -12.19 -14.58
N TYR A 139 4.01 -11.29 -13.86
CA TYR A 139 3.76 -9.85 -13.98
C TYR A 139 5.02 -9.01 -14.20
N GLY A 140 6.20 -9.60 -14.06
CA GLY A 140 7.49 -8.93 -14.13
C GLY A 140 7.87 -8.25 -12.81
N ALA A 141 9.15 -8.38 -12.43
CA ALA A 141 9.66 -7.82 -11.17
C ALA A 141 9.53 -6.28 -11.09
N LEU A 142 9.73 -5.58 -12.22
CA LEU A 142 9.68 -4.13 -12.26
C LEU A 142 8.33 -3.56 -11.78
N MET A 143 7.22 -4.20 -12.13
CA MET A 143 5.89 -3.76 -11.72
C MET A 143 5.68 -3.88 -10.20
N GLN A 144 6.34 -4.85 -9.57
CA GLN A 144 6.26 -5.14 -8.15
C GLN A 144 7.19 -4.24 -7.31
N THR A 145 7.94 -3.32 -7.94
CA THR A 145 8.75 -2.31 -7.23
C THR A 145 8.03 -0.96 -7.09
N ILE A 146 6.78 -0.86 -7.57
CA ILE A 146 5.92 0.28 -7.25
C ILE A 146 5.59 0.19 -5.76
N SER A 147 5.83 1.28 -5.02
CA SER A 147 5.56 1.35 -3.59
C SER A 147 4.29 2.13 -3.26
N GLY A 148 3.63 1.72 -2.18
CA GLY A 148 2.40 2.31 -1.69
C GLY A 148 2.40 2.65 -0.20
N VAL A 149 1.22 3.12 0.24
CA VAL A 149 0.85 3.24 1.65
C VAL A 149 -0.49 2.55 1.80
N HIS A 150 -0.60 1.64 2.76
CA HIS A 150 -1.89 1.06 3.16
C HIS A 150 -2.37 1.71 4.45
N TYR A 151 -3.64 2.09 4.46
CA TYR A 151 -4.31 2.64 5.63
C TYR A 151 -5.33 1.64 6.14
N ASN A 152 -4.99 1.01 7.25
CA ASN A 152 -5.84 0.06 7.97
C ASN A 152 -6.74 0.83 8.92
N PHE A 153 -8.03 0.47 8.98
CA PHE A 153 -9.05 1.22 9.72
C PHE A 153 -10.14 0.29 10.24
N SER A 154 -10.56 0.51 11.50
CA SER A 154 -11.73 -0.14 12.07
C SER A 154 -12.57 0.81 12.91
N LEU A 155 -13.89 0.62 12.85
CA LEU A 155 -14.85 1.29 13.71
C LEU A 155 -14.91 0.59 15.08
N PRO A 156 -15.05 1.34 16.18
CA PRO A 156 -15.15 0.78 17.53
C PRO A 156 -16.42 -0.06 17.68
N MET A 157 -16.46 -1.00 18.64
CA MET A 157 -17.67 -1.78 18.90
C MET A 157 -18.86 -0.92 19.33
N ALA A 158 -18.60 0.23 19.97
CA ALA A 158 -19.62 1.21 20.30
C ALA A 158 -20.42 1.68 19.06
N PHE A 159 -19.79 1.76 17.89
CA PHE A 159 -20.50 2.08 16.64
C PHE A 159 -21.56 1.03 16.31
N TRP A 160 -21.15 -0.24 16.34
CA TRP A 160 -21.99 -1.36 15.96
C TRP A 160 -23.07 -1.63 17.00
N GLN A 161 -22.75 -1.50 18.29
CA GLN A 161 -23.69 -1.56 19.40
C GLN A 161 -24.79 -0.50 19.22
N ALA A 162 -24.42 0.75 19.00
CA ALA A 162 -25.39 1.84 18.82
C ALA A 162 -26.20 1.70 17.53
N LYS A 163 -25.60 1.19 16.44
CA LYS A 163 -26.25 1.17 15.12
C LYS A 163 -27.09 -0.08 14.86
N CYS A 164 -26.60 -1.22 15.33
CA CYS A 164 -27.11 -2.55 15.00
C CYS A 164 -27.59 -3.32 16.24
N GLY A 165 -27.37 -2.81 17.46
CA GLY A 165 -27.77 -3.50 18.68
C GLY A 165 -27.00 -4.79 18.95
N VAL A 166 -25.79 -4.93 18.39
CA VAL A 166 -24.94 -6.10 18.63
C VAL A 166 -24.36 -6.06 20.04
N GLU A 167 -24.15 -7.21 20.68
CA GLU A 167 -23.57 -7.26 22.03
C GLU A 167 -22.03 -7.24 21.95
N ASP A 168 -21.47 -8.08 21.08
CA ASP A 168 -20.03 -8.27 20.89
C ASP A 168 -19.67 -8.54 19.42
N ALA A 169 -18.37 -8.71 19.14
CA ALA A 169 -17.86 -8.88 17.79
C ALA A 169 -18.24 -10.23 17.15
N GLU A 170 -18.36 -11.30 17.94
CA GLU A 170 -18.71 -12.64 17.45
C GLU A 170 -20.20 -12.73 17.17
N SER A 171 -21.05 -12.32 18.12
CA SER A 171 -22.51 -12.28 17.93
C SER A 171 -22.92 -11.27 16.85
N GLY A 172 -22.19 -10.16 16.73
CA GLY A 172 -22.40 -9.10 15.75
C GLY A 172 -21.72 -9.31 14.39
N LYS A 173 -21.01 -10.41 14.18
CA LYS A 173 -20.11 -10.61 13.03
C LYS A 173 -20.76 -10.36 11.68
N GLU A 174 -21.99 -10.83 11.48
CA GLU A 174 -22.72 -10.64 10.21
C GLU A 174 -23.04 -9.16 9.96
N ALA A 175 -23.52 -8.45 10.98
CA ALA A 175 -23.85 -7.03 10.88
C ALA A 175 -22.60 -6.17 10.64
N ILE A 176 -21.51 -6.47 11.34
CA ILE A 176 -20.20 -5.80 11.17
C ILE A 176 -19.68 -6.04 9.75
N SER A 177 -19.70 -7.30 9.29
CA SER A 177 -19.26 -7.66 7.93
C SER A 177 -20.10 -6.97 6.85
N ALA A 178 -21.43 -6.95 7.01
CA ALA A 178 -22.34 -6.25 6.10
C ALA A 178 -22.05 -4.74 6.06
N GLY A 179 -21.72 -4.15 7.21
CA GLY A 179 -21.29 -2.76 7.34
C GLY A 179 -19.99 -2.46 6.61
N TYR A 180 -18.93 -3.25 6.79
CA TYR A 180 -17.69 -3.08 6.04
C TYR A 180 -17.85 -3.32 4.54
N PHE A 181 -18.69 -4.29 4.12
CA PHE A 181 -19.03 -4.44 2.70
C PHE A 181 -19.78 -3.22 2.15
N ARG A 182 -20.60 -2.55 2.96
CA ARG A 182 -21.20 -1.27 2.57
C ARG A 182 -20.13 -0.18 2.39
N SER A 183 -19.16 -0.08 3.30
CA SER A 183 -18.03 0.84 3.17
C SER A 183 -17.22 0.58 1.91
N ILE A 184 -16.92 -0.69 1.60
CA ILE A 184 -16.26 -1.13 0.38
C ILE A 184 -17.03 -0.68 -0.88
N ARG A 185 -18.35 -0.90 -0.94
CA ARG A 185 -19.15 -0.48 -2.10
C ARG A 185 -19.12 1.03 -2.28
N ASN A 186 -19.14 1.79 -1.19
CA ASN A 186 -19.01 3.25 -1.24
C ASN A 186 -17.61 3.70 -1.66
N TYR A 187 -16.57 3.01 -1.21
CA TYR A 187 -15.19 3.24 -1.63
C TYR A 187 -15.04 3.05 -3.15
N TYR A 188 -15.63 2.01 -3.74
CA TYR A 188 -15.63 1.87 -5.21
C TYR A 188 -16.35 3.00 -5.94
N ARG A 189 -17.42 3.54 -5.36
CA ARG A 189 -18.23 4.61 -5.98
C ARG A 189 -17.59 5.99 -5.87
N PHE A 190 -16.95 6.29 -4.75
CA PHE A 190 -16.52 7.65 -4.39
C PHE A 190 -15.03 7.76 -4.03
N GLY A 191 -14.32 6.63 -3.91
CA GLY A 191 -12.92 6.56 -3.52
C GLY A 191 -11.95 7.15 -4.54
N TRP A 192 -12.42 7.52 -5.75
CA TRP A 192 -11.65 8.30 -6.72
C TRP A 192 -11.18 9.65 -6.17
N VAL A 193 -11.82 10.17 -5.11
CA VAL A 193 -11.40 11.40 -4.42
C VAL A 193 -10.01 11.26 -3.79
N ILE A 194 -9.63 10.05 -3.37
CA ILE A 194 -8.33 9.79 -2.74
C ILE A 194 -7.18 10.04 -3.73
N PRO A 195 -7.12 9.36 -4.90
CA PRO A 195 -6.06 9.63 -5.85
C PRO A 195 -6.18 11.02 -6.49
N TYR A 196 -7.34 11.69 -6.45
CA TYR A 196 -7.48 13.09 -6.88
C TYR A 196 -6.79 14.06 -5.91
N LEU A 197 -6.95 13.88 -4.59
CA LEU A 197 -6.35 14.77 -3.58
C LEU A 197 -4.89 14.42 -3.28
N PHE A 198 -4.57 13.13 -3.21
CA PHE A 198 -3.29 12.63 -2.69
C PHE A 198 -2.46 11.91 -3.75
N GLY A 199 -2.92 11.87 -5.01
CA GLY A 199 -2.17 11.22 -6.08
C GLY A 199 -0.86 11.93 -6.39
N ALA A 200 0.27 11.26 -6.14
CA ALA A 200 1.61 11.84 -6.26
C ALA A 200 2.50 11.18 -7.33
N SER A 201 1.91 10.46 -8.31
CA SER A 201 2.64 9.73 -9.36
C SER A 201 2.31 10.15 -10.81
N PRO A 202 2.38 11.45 -11.17
CA PRO A 202 2.06 11.91 -12.53
C PRO A 202 3.15 11.60 -13.58
N ALA A 203 4.30 11.09 -13.15
CA ALA A 203 5.48 10.87 -13.99
C ALA A 203 6.05 9.46 -13.80
N ILE A 204 6.70 8.94 -14.84
CA ILE A 204 7.30 7.62 -14.85
C ILE A 204 8.64 7.61 -15.57
N CYS A 205 9.59 6.80 -15.10
CA CYS A 205 10.86 6.62 -15.80
C CYS A 205 10.64 5.87 -17.12
N SER A 206 11.40 6.20 -18.17
CA SER A 206 11.35 5.49 -19.44
C SER A 206 11.71 4.01 -19.32
N SER A 207 12.56 3.65 -18.35
CA SER A 207 12.93 2.26 -18.05
C SER A 207 11.70 1.40 -17.74
N PHE A 208 10.67 1.99 -17.12
CA PHE A 208 9.43 1.30 -16.78
C PHE A 208 8.55 0.98 -17.99
N LEU A 209 8.67 1.76 -19.06
CA LEU A 209 7.87 1.55 -20.26
C LEU A 209 8.38 0.38 -21.12
N GLN A 210 9.66 -0.02 -20.96
CA GLN A 210 10.28 -1.14 -21.66
C GLN A 210 9.96 -1.20 -23.18
N GLY A 211 9.85 -0.05 -23.84
CA GLY A 211 9.50 0.04 -25.27
C GLY A 211 8.06 -0.35 -25.63
N LYS A 212 7.17 -0.61 -24.67
CA LYS A 212 5.76 -0.97 -24.93
C LYS A 212 5.00 0.24 -25.51
N ARG A 213 4.22 0.01 -26.58
CA ARG A 213 3.37 1.04 -27.21
C ARG A 213 2.35 1.57 -26.20
N GLN A 214 2.28 2.89 -26.09
CA GLN A 214 1.40 3.59 -25.16
C GLN A 214 0.19 4.15 -25.90
N ARG A 215 -1.00 3.97 -25.33
CA ARG A 215 -2.25 4.57 -25.86
C ARG A 215 -2.43 6.03 -25.43
N CYS A 216 -1.70 6.48 -24.40
CA CYS A 216 -1.82 7.83 -23.84
C CYS A 216 -0.70 8.73 -24.39
N PRO A 217 -0.98 10.01 -24.72
CA PRO A 217 0.04 10.96 -25.15
C PRO A 217 1.02 11.29 -24.01
N LEU A 218 2.26 10.78 -24.13
CA LEU A 218 3.35 11.04 -23.20
C LEU A 218 4.19 12.24 -23.66
N ARG A 219 4.60 13.10 -22.71
CA ARG A 219 5.56 14.18 -22.99
C ARG A 219 6.91 13.83 -22.38
N LYS A 220 7.92 13.65 -23.24
CA LYS A 220 9.31 13.49 -22.80
C LYS A 220 9.83 14.84 -22.27
N ARG A 221 10.63 14.79 -21.20
CA ARG A 221 11.44 15.94 -20.73
C ARG A 221 12.92 15.66 -20.99
N ALA A 222 13.77 16.67 -20.82
CA ALA A 222 15.21 16.58 -21.09
C ALA A 222 15.95 15.61 -20.13
N THR A 223 15.42 15.41 -18.93
CA THR A 223 15.84 14.34 -18.01
C THR A 223 15.15 13.02 -18.36
N ALA A 224 15.75 11.87 -18.02
CA ALA A 224 15.22 10.51 -18.30
C ALA A 224 13.83 10.19 -17.68
N CYS A 225 13.15 11.19 -17.11
CA CYS A 225 11.77 11.14 -16.66
C CYS A 225 10.82 11.44 -17.82
N ILE A 226 9.88 10.53 -18.07
CA ILE A 226 8.76 10.74 -18.98
C ILE A 226 7.55 11.18 -18.14
N THR A 227 7.06 12.39 -18.38
CA THR A 227 5.83 12.86 -17.73
C THR A 227 4.63 12.43 -18.56
N CYS A 228 3.68 11.72 -17.95
CA CYS A 228 2.40 11.49 -18.57
C CYS A 228 1.58 12.77 -18.38
N ARG A 229 1.36 13.55 -19.46
CA ARG A 229 0.43 14.69 -19.38
C ARG A 229 -0.98 14.15 -19.55
N MET A 230 -1.49 13.58 -18.47
CA MET A 230 -2.90 13.25 -18.38
C MET A 230 -3.69 14.57 -18.28
N PRO A 231 -4.76 14.80 -19.07
CA PRO A 231 -5.64 15.94 -18.84
C PRO A 231 -6.14 15.93 -17.38
N PRO A 232 -6.53 17.07 -16.78
CA PRO A 232 -6.84 17.21 -15.35
C PRO A 232 -7.94 16.26 -14.81
N ARG A 233 -8.57 15.45 -15.66
CA ARG A 233 -9.48 14.37 -15.29
C ARG A 233 -8.80 13.04 -14.93
N CYS A 234 -7.47 12.93 -15.07
CA CYS A 234 -6.75 11.67 -14.93
C CYS A 234 -5.48 11.78 -14.07
N ALA A 235 -5.37 12.80 -13.21
CA ALA A 235 -4.38 12.81 -12.13
C ALA A 235 -4.87 11.88 -11.01
N SER A 236 -4.93 10.58 -11.29
CA SER A 236 -5.09 9.57 -10.26
C SER A 236 -3.76 8.83 -10.15
N ALA A 237 -3.25 8.63 -8.94
CA ALA A 237 -2.15 7.68 -8.69
C ALA A 237 -2.49 6.25 -9.14
N THR A 238 -3.74 5.99 -9.53
CA THR A 238 -4.07 4.99 -10.53
C THR A 238 -3.66 5.48 -11.91
N LEU A 239 -2.36 5.59 -12.16
CA LEU A 239 -1.87 5.44 -13.52
C LEU A 239 -2.40 4.07 -13.95
N VAL A 240 -3.22 4.01 -15.00
CA VAL A 240 -3.55 2.73 -15.65
C VAL A 240 -2.32 2.26 -16.44
N ILE A 241 -1.17 2.15 -15.76
CA ILE A 241 -0.32 0.99 -15.96
C ILE A 241 -0.78 0.08 -14.82
N PRO A 242 -1.77 -0.79 -15.07
CA PRO A 242 -2.28 -1.61 -13.99
C PRO A 242 -1.09 -2.39 -13.43
N ILE A 243 -0.83 -2.27 -12.13
CA ILE A 243 -0.42 -3.45 -11.36
C ILE A 243 -1.41 -4.51 -11.83
N SER A 244 -0.96 -5.46 -12.64
CA SER A 244 -1.80 -6.11 -13.64
C SER A 244 -2.89 -6.96 -13.00
N ARG A 245 -4.01 -6.31 -12.66
CA ARG A 245 -5.21 -6.93 -12.12
C ARG A 245 -6.07 -7.52 -13.23
N LYS A 246 -5.53 -7.72 -14.44
CA LYS A 246 -6.31 -8.19 -15.59
C LYS A 246 -6.94 -9.57 -15.34
N ALA A 247 -6.19 -10.46 -14.65
CA ALA A 247 -6.72 -11.76 -14.21
C ALA A 247 -7.72 -11.62 -13.03
N ILE A 248 -7.57 -10.61 -12.18
CA ILE A 248 -8.44 -10.37 -11.02
C ILE A 248 -9.73 -9.66 -11.44
N SER A 249 -9.72 -8.83 -12.48
CA SER A 249 -10.91 -8.12 -12.98
C SER A 249 -11.93 -9.07 -13.62
N GLU A 250 -11.51 -10.25 -14.06
CA GLU A 250 -12.39 -11.30 -14.62
C GLU A 250 -12.93 -12.22 -13.53
N LEU A 251 -12.22 -12.33 -12.40
CA LEU A 251 -12.76 -12.91 -11.18
C LEU A 251 -13.79 -11.91 -10.63
N ARG A 252 -15.08 -12.22 -10.73
CA ARG A 252 -16.16 -11.52 -10.01
C ARG A 252 -16.07 -11.74 -8.49
N LEU A 253 -14.85 -11.76 -7.95
CA LEU A 253 -14.54 -11.92 -6.55
C LEU A 253 -14.35 -10.55 -5.91
N THR A 254 -15.16 -10.36 -4.88
CA THR A 254 -15.06 -9.35 -3.84
C THR A 254 -13.63 -9.18 -3.34
N ILE A 255 -13.24 -7.93 -3.11
CA ILE A 255 -11.90 -7.47 -2.70
C ILE A 255 -11.19 -8.44 -1.76
N CYS A 256 -9.92 -8.70 -2.10
CA CYS A 256 -8.90 -9.14 -1.17
C CYS A 256 -8.66 -8.01 -0.16
N THR A 257 -9.46 -7.98 0.91
CA THR A 257 -8.98 -7.42 2.17
C THR A 257 -7.92 -8.40 2.63
N SER A 258 -6.68 -7.96 2.75
CA SER A 258 -5.72 -8.65 3.60
C SER A 258 -6.31 -8.68 5.01
N MET A 259 -7.08 -9.72 5.30
CA MET A 259 -7.34 -10.16 6.67
C MET A 259 -5.99 -10.67 7.16
N TRP A 260 -5.18 -9.76 7.68
CA TRP A 260 -4.09 -10.15 8.56
C TRP A 260 -4.73 -10.47 9.91
N GLN A 261 -4.72 -11.76 10.21
CA GLN A 261 -4.84 -12.27 11.56
C GLN A 261 -3.66 -11.73 12.35
N ASP A 262 -3.94 -10.90 13.35
CA ASP A 262 -3.35 -11.13 14.67
C ASP A 262 -4.27 -12.10 15.42
#